data_AF-A0A930HRC7-F1
#
_entry.id   AF-A0A930HRC7-F1
#
_cell.length_a   1.000
_cell.length_b   1.000
_cell.length_c   1.000
_cell.angle_alpha   90.00
_cell.angle_beta   90.00
_cell.angle_gamma   90.00
#
_symmetry.space_group_name_H-M   'P 1'
#
loop_
_entity.id
_entity.type
_entity.pdbx_description
1 polymer ?
#
loop_
_entity_poly.entity_id
_entity_poly.type
_entity_poly.pdbx_seq_one_letter_code
_entity_poly.pdbx_strand_id
1 'polypeptide(L)' 'LFFKGRNRSANRVGHVAMVVSNEDGNIKMMHSSCSRGIVIENFNNNAYYTSRYVGAGRLPEVKEHWKGVPMAPESLD' A
#
# COMPACT_ATOMS: atom_id res chain seq x y z
N LEU A 1 0.64 1.10 3.54
CA LEU A 1 0.22 -0.27 3.89
C LEU A 1 1.27 -0.89 4.78
N PHE A 2 0.84 -1.63 5.80
CA PHE A 2 1.71 -2.25 6.79
C PHE A 2 1.53 -3.77 6.76
N PHE A 3 2.64 -4.50 6.77
CA PHE A 3 2.64 -5.95 6.70
C PHE A 3 3.55 -6.57 7.75
N LYS A 4 3.24 -7.80 8.14
CA LYS A 4 4.15 -8.66 8.91
C LYS A 4 5.36 -9.03 8.05
N GLY A 5 6.52 -9.10 8.69
CA GLY A 5 7.77 -9.55 8.05
C GLY A 5 7.82 -11.07 7.85
N ARG A 6 9.03 -11.61 7.70
CA ARG A 6 9.26 -13.05 7.54
C ARG A 6 8.64 -13.89 8.65
N ASN A 7 8.75 -13.44 9.90
CA ASN A 7 8.11 -14.09 11.03
C ASN A 7 6.65 -13.64 11.19
N ARG A 8 5.70 -14.49 10.77
CA ARG A 8 4.26 -14.20 10.80
C ARG A 8 3.63 -14.19 12.19
N SER A 9 4.29 -14.77 13.20
CA SER A 9 3.81 -14.76 14.58
C SER A 9 4.27 -13.51 15.36
N ALA A 10 5.24 -12.76 14.83
CA ALA A 10 5.71 -11.57 15.50
C ALA A 10 4.64 -10.47 15.51
N ASN A 11 4.46 -9.83 16.68
CA ASN A 11 3.54 -8.71 16.85
C ASN A 11 4.18 -7.37 16.48
N ARG A 12 4.69 -7.27 15.24
CA ARG A 12 5.31 -6.04 14.71
C ARG A 12 5.16 -5.93 13.21
N VAL A 13 5.20 -4.69 12.72
CA VAL A 13 5.34 -4.40 11.29
C VAL A 13 6.76 -4.77 10.86
N GLY A 14 6.88 -5.51 9.77
CA GLY A 14 8.17 -5.90 9.19
C GLY A 14 8.32 -5.54 7.72
N HIS A 15 7.28 -5.01 7.08
CA HIS A 15 7.33 -4.52 5.71
C HIS A 15 6.30 -3.41 5.48
N VAL A 16 6.60 -2.48 4.57
CA VAL A 16 5.74 -1.34 4.23
C VAL A 16 5.62 -1.17 2.72
N ALA A 17 4.50 -0.61 2.28
CA ALA A 17 4.26 -0.21 0.90
C ALA A 17 3.47 1.10 0.83
N MET A 18 3.66 1.85 -0.25
CA MET A 18 2.88 3.05 -0.57
C MET A 18 1.77 2.68 -1.55
N VAL A 19 0.54 3.13 -1.30
CA VAL A 19 -0.54 3.01 -2.28
C VAL A 19 -0.31 4.03 -3.39
N VAL A 20 -0.33 3.60 -4.64
CA VAL A 20 -0.11 4.46 -5.82
C VAL A 20 -1.33 4.55 -6.72
N SER A 21 -2.27 3.60 -6.63
CA SER A 21 -3.60 3.67 -7.26
C SER A 21 -4.61 2.90 -6.43
N ASN A 22 -5.87 3.33 -6.47
CA ASN A 22 -7.02 2.63 -5.93
C ASN A 22 -8.19 2.77 -6.92
N GLU A 23 -8.37 1.76 -7.77
CA GLU A 23 -9.45 1.69 -8.75
C GLU A 23 -10.55 0.79 -8.17
N ASP A 24 -11.57 1.39 -7.54
CA ASP A 24 -12.70 0.66 -6.92
C ASP A 24 -12.29 -0.48 -5.97
N GLY A 25 -11.26 -0.23 -5.16
CA GLY A 25 -10.73 -1.22 -4.23
C GLY A 25 -9.65 -2.14 -4.82
N ASN A 26 -9.36 -2.06 -6.13
CA ASN A 26 -8.15 -2.62 -6.71
C ASN A 26 -6.96 -1.71 -6.42
N ILE A 27 -6.23 -2.07 -5.37
CA ILE A 27 -5.11 -1.32 -4.87
C ILE A 27 -3.84 -1.76 -5.59
N LYS A 28 -3.16 -0.80 -6.23
CA LYS A 28 -1.76 -0.95 -6.65
C LYS A 28 -0.86 -0.32 -5.61
N MET A 29 0.18 -1.03 -5.22
CA MET A 29 1.13 -0.57 -4.22
C MET A 29 2.56 -0.62 -4.76
N MET A 30 3.35 0.40 -4.42
CA MET A 30 4.79 0.45 -4.67
C MET A 30 5.54 0.07 -3.39
N HIS A 31 6.52 -0.82 -3.52
CA HIS A 31 7.42 -1.17 -2.41
C HIS A 31 8.77 -1.68 -2.92
N SER A 32 9.76 -1.68 -2.03
CA SER A 32 11.02 -2.37 -2.29
C SER A 32 10.86 -3.87 -2.03
N SER A 33 11.33 -4.70 -2.96
CA SER A 33 11.43 -6.16 -2.80
C SER A 33 12.90 -6.57 -2.70
N CYS A 34 13.18 -7.66 -1.98
CA CYS A 34 14.57 -8.08 -1.75
C CYS A 34 15.33 -8.46 -3.03
N SER A 35 14.64 -8.98 -4.05
CA SER A 35 15.28 -9.49 -5.28
C SER A 35 15.05 -8.65 -6.53
N ARG A 36 13.95 -7.88 -6.61
CA ARG A 36 13.58 -7.12 -7.81
C ARG A 36 13.74 -5.60 -7.65
N GLY A 37 14.19 -5.14 -6.48
CA GLY A 37 14.23 -3.71 -6.17
C GLY A 37 12.82 -3.14 -6.03
N ILE A 38 12.61 -1.88 -6.47
CA ILE A 38 11.33 -1.18 -6.38
C ILE A 38 10.37 -1.73 -7.44
N VAL A 39 9.19 -2.20 -6.99
CA VAL A 39 8.17 -2.77 -7.86
C VAL A 39 6.79 -2.20 -7.52
N ILE A 40 5.90 -2.21 -8.51
CA ILE A 40 4.47 -1.94 -8.34
C ILE A 40 3.71 -3.25 -8.51
N GLU A 41 2.88 -3.61 -7.53
CA GLU A 41 2.10 -4.84 -7.53
C GLU A 41 0.64 -4.57 -7.16
N ASN A 42 -0.27 -5.42 -7.67
CA ASN A 42 -1.66 -5.42 -7.24
C ASN A 42 -1.73 -6.12 -5.87
N PHE A 43 -2.16 -5.37 -4.85
CA PHE A 43 -2.28 -5.88 -3.49
C PHE A 43 -3.34 -6.99 -3.40
N ASN A 44 -4.52 -6.75 -3.99
CA ASN A 44 -5.67 -7.65 -3.91
C ASN A 44 -5.36 -9.05 -4.44
N ASN A 45 -4.55 -9.14 -5.51
CA ASN A 45 -4.20 -10.40 -6.16
C ASN A 45 -2.89 -11.02 -5.66
N ASN A 46 -2.28 -10.47 -4.60
CA ASN A 46 -1.01 -10.97 -4.08
C ASN A 46 -1.17 -11.66 -2.71
N ALA A 47 -1.34 -12.99 -2.76
CA ALA A 47 -1.52 -13.84 -1.57
C ALA A 47 -0.40 -13.69 -0.52
N TYR A 48 0.83 -13.38 -0.95
CA TYR A 48 1.95 -13.17 -0.03
C TYR A 48 1.69 -11.96 0.87
N TYR A 49 1.24 -10.84 0.31
CA TYR A 49 1.01 -9.60 1.05
C TYR A 49 -0.35 -9.58 1.74
N THR A 50 -1.42 -10.09 1.12
CA THR A 50 -2.74 -10.15 1.77
C THR A 50 -2.70 -10.99 3.05
N SER A 51 -2.02 -12.14 3.04
CA SER A 51 -1.86 -13.00 4.23
C SER A 51 -0.96 -12.43 5.33
N ARG A 52 -0.34 -11.27 5.09
CA ARG A 52 0.56 -10.54 6.02
C ARG A 52 0.03 -9.15 6.35
N TYR A 53 -1.13 -8.75 5.84
CA TYR A 53 -1.69 -7.44 6.08
C TYR A 53 -1.90 -7.20 7.58
N VAL A 54 -1.42 -6.05 8.05
CA VAL A 54 -1.60 -5.58 9.43
C VAL A 54 -2.59 -4.42 9.43
N GLY A 55 -2.46 -3.50 8.48
CA GLY A 55 -3.30 -2.31 8.41
C GLY A 55 -2.84 -1.32 7.35
N ALA A 56 -3.54 -0.20 7.31
CA ALA A 56 -3.24 0.94 6.45
C ALA A 56 -3.45 2.23 7.22
N GLY A 57 -2.75 3.29 6.80
CA GLY A 57 -2.87 4.61 7.39
C GLY A 57 -2.49 5.68 6.38
N ARG A 58 -3.05 6.88 6.56
CA ARG A 58 -2.61 8.10 5.88
C ARG A 58 -1.73 8.87 6.85
N LEU A 59 -0.69 9.52 6.32
CA LEU A 59 0.17 10.40 7.10
C LEU A 59 -0.62 11.68 7.45
N PRO A 60 -0.89 11.95 8.74
CA PRO A 60 -1.68 13.11 9.13
C PRO A 60 -0.96 14.43 8.83
N GLU A 61 0.37 14.45 8.86
CA GLU A 61 1.20 15.64 8.66
C GLU A 61 1.08 16.21 7.24
N VAL A 62 0.80 15.34 6.26
CA VAL A 62 0.64 15.75 4.85
C VAL A 62 -0.82 16.00 4.48
N LYS A 63 -1.76 15.87 5.43
CA LYS A 63 -3.21 15.98 5.15
C LYS A 63 -3.57 17.30 4.46
N GLU A 64 -2.96 18.40 4.87
CA GLU A 64 -3.21 19.72 4.28
C GLU A 64 -2.68 19.84 2.84
N HIS A 65 -1.52 19.23 2.55
CA HIS A 65 -0.95 19.19 1.20
C HIS A 65 -1.91 18.53 0.19
N TRP A 66 -2.60 17.46 0.62
CA TRP A 66 -3.52 16.71 -0.25
C TRP A 66 -4.90 17.35 -0.43
N LYS A 67 -5.25 18.42 0.29
CA LYS A 67 -6.56 19.09 0.11
C LYS A 67 -6.69 19.80 -1.25
N GLY A 68 -5.57 20.24 -1.82
CA GLY A 68 -5.53 20.93 -3.12
C GLY A 68 -5.16 20.03 -4.30
N VAL A 69 -4.86 18.77 -4.05
CA VAL A 69 -4.51 17.79 -5.10
C VAL A 69 -5.78 17.01 -5.42
N PRO A 70 -6.26 16.98 -6.68
CA PRO A 70 -7.38 16.14 -7.07
C PRO A 70 -7.06 14.68 -6.67
N MET A 71 -7.82 14.13 -5.74
CA MET A 71 -7.64 12.76 -5.25
C MET A 71 -8.15 11.79 -6.32
N ALA A 72 -7.30 11.47 -7.30
CA ALA A 72 -7.64 10.70 -8.50
C ALA A 72 -8.72 11.39 -9.37
N PRO A 73 -8.75 11.17 -10.69
CA PRO A 73 -9.83 11.72 -11.50
C PRO A 73 -11.15 11.11 -11.01
N GLU A 74 -12.11 11.97 -10.66
CA GLU A 74 -13.53 11.58 -10.62
C GLU A 74 -13.83 11.03 -12.02
N SER A 75 -14.04 9.71 -12.12
CA SER A 75 -14.56 8.98 -13.28
C SER A 75 -14.14 9.49 -14.67
N LEU A 76 -13.31 8.71 -15.35
CA LEU A 76 -13.28 8.76 -16.81
C LEU A 76 -14.61 8.16 -17.31
N ASP A 77 -15.60 9.02 -17.51
CA ASP A 77 -16.78 8.73 -18.36
C ASP A 77 -16.34 8.44 -19.80
#